data_AF-A0A3M1IXN4-F1
#
_entry.id   AF-A0A3M1IXN4-F1
#
_cell.length_a   1.000
_cell.length_b   1.000
_cell.length_c   1.000
_cell.angle_alpha   90.00
_cell.angle_beta   90.00
_cell.angle_gamma   90.00
#
_symmetry.space_group_name_H-M   'P 1'
#
loop_
_entity.id
_entity.type
_entity.pdbx_description
1 polymer ?
#
loop_
_entity_poly.entity_id
_entity_poly.type
_entity_poly.pdbx_seq_one_letter_code
_entity_poly.pdbx_strand_id
1 'polypeptide(L)'
;MQRRGSWANEGIILAAGLVIAGFGYIGLTGWLDRPCAADDQLCRLAWLQPVAALGLFVVIVAFFAYLSGPAVALRGAAITGVIIGLISMVSLGWRLNFGPLMNLPYQPLAGVPAATELQSLAATLSNESLIRTGDDEMLDVAVVGPLHPSLAWELRRFANFLQVTSVQGLDGNSAIITPAGDSEFNLGTAYLGQDFALDAYWQPAGLPPKEMLKWLIYRRAATPPAGNRVILWLRMGGNRG
;
A
#
# COMPACT_ATOMS: atom_id res chain seq x y z
N MET A 1 36.05 13.21 42.15
CA MET A 1 36.67 13.17 40.80
C MET A 1 35.59 13.16 39.73
N GLN A 2 35.34 14.30 39.07
CA GLN A 2 34.39 14.39 37.97
C GLN A 2 34.98 13.70 36.73
N ARG A 3 34.47 12.51 36.38
CA ARG A 3 34.75 11.87 35.08
C ARG A 3 34.12 12.72 33.98
N ARG A 4 34.91 13.61 33.37
CA ARG A 4 34.53 14.29 32.12
C ARG A 4 34.29 13.20 31.06
N GLY A 5 33.08 13.19 30.50
CA GLY A 5 32.78 12.34 29.34
C GLY A 5 33.72 12.70 28.20
N SER A 6 34.50 11.74 27.71
CA SER A 6 35.32 11.94 26.53
C SER A 6 34.41 11.78 25.30
N TRP A 7 33.88 12.89 24.82
CA TRP A 7 33.06 12.99 23.60
C TRP A 7 33.66 12.24 22.40
N ALA A 8 34.99 12.05 22.38
CA ALA A 8 35.69 11.27 21.36
C ALA A 8 35.19 9.81 21.26
N ASN A 9 35.14 9.06 22.37
CA ASN A 9 34.78 7.64 22.33
C ASN A 9 33.27 7.43 22.10
N GLU A 10 32.45 8.29 22.70
CA GLU A 10 30.99 8.26 22.51
C GLU A 10 30.62 8.62 21.07
N GLY A 11 31.31 9.60 20.47
CA GLY A 11 31.11 10.00 19.08
C GLY A 11 31.49 8.92 18.07
N ILE A 12 32.55 8.13 18.33
CA ILE A 12 32.94 7.02 17.47
C ILE A 12 31.87 5.91 17.49
N ILE A 13 31.37 5.55 18.68
CA ILE A 13 30.30 4.54 18.81
C ILE A 13 29.04 5.01 18.07
N LEU A 14 28.70 6.30 18.20
CA LEU A 14 27.58 6.90 17.49
C LEU A 14 27.73 6.81 15.97
N ALA A 15 28.86 7.26 15.44
CA ALA A 15 29.11 7.25 14.00
C ALA A 15 29.10 5.81 13.44
N ALA A 16 29.78 4.89 14.12
CA ALA A 16 29.78 3.47 13.73
C ALA A 16 28.36 2.88 13.81
N GLY A 17 27.62 3.18 14.87
CA GLY A 17 26.25 2.73 15.06
C GLY A 17 25.30 3.22 13.98
N LEU A 18 25.40 4.47 13.54
CA LEU A 18 24.59 5.02 12.45
C LEU A 18 24.90 4.35 11.11
N VAL A 19 26.19 4.12 10.78
CA VAL A 19 26.60 3.43 9.56
C VAL A 19 26.08 2.00 9.54
N ILE A 20 26.23 1.28 10.65
CA ILE A 20 25.77 -0.11 10.79
C ILE A 20 24.24 -0.18 10.71
N ALA A 21 23.53 0.73 11.37
CA ALA A 21 22.08 0.81 11.30
C ALA A 21 21.60 1.07 9.86
N GLY A 22 22.25 1.98 9.13
CA GLY A 22 21.97 2.24 7.71
C GLY A 22 22.17 1.00 6.85
N PHE A 23 23.29 0.30 7.01
CA PHE A 23 23.57 -0.93 6.26
C PHE A 23 22.59 -2.07 6.59
N GLY A 24 22.26 -2.24 7.87
CA GLY A 24 21.27 -3.21 8.33
C GLY A 24 19.87 -2.88 7.78
N TYR A 25 19.49 -1.61 7.76
CA TYR A 25 18.22 -1.15 7.21
C TYR A 25 18.12 -1.40 5.69
N ILE A 26 19.17 -1.09 4.93
CA ILE A 26 19.22 -1.37 3.49
C ILE A 26 19.13 -2.87 3.21
N GLY A 27 19.85 -3.70 3.98
CA GLY A 27 19.76 -5.16 3.87
C GLY A 27 18.35 -5.69 4.16
N LEU A 28 17.72 -5.19 5.23
CA LEU A 28 16.37 -5.57 5.63
C LEU A 28 15.34 -5.20 4.54
N THR A 29 15.39 -3.96 4.07
CA THR A 29 14.48 -3.45 3.01
C THR A 29 14.65 -4.24 1.71
N GLY A 30 15.90 -4.50 1.29
CA GLY A 30 16.18 -5.33 0.12
C GLY A 30 15.66 -6.77 0.25
N TRP A 31 15.77 -7.38 1.42
CA TRP A 31 15.23 -8.72 1.66
C TRP A 31 13.70 -8.76 1.62
N LEU A 32 13.03 -7.73 2.17
CA LEU A 32 11.56 -7.64 2.21
C LEU A 32 10.94 -7.40 0.82
N ASP A 33 11.59 -6.61 -0.03
CA ASP A 33 11.05 -6.28 -1.35
C ASP A 33 11.29 -7.35 -2.41
N ARG A 34 12.37 -8.15 -2.29
CA ARG A 34 12.68 -9.19 -3.28
C ARG A 34 11.77 -10.42 -3.14
N PRO A 35 11.05 -10.84 -4.21
CA PRO A 35 10.41 -12.14 -4.24
C PRO A 35 11.51 -13.21 -4.31
N CYS A 36 11.59 -14.08 -3.31
CA CYS A 36 12.55 -15.18 -3.32
C CYS A 36 11.94 -16.36 -4.07
N ALA A 37 12.58 -16.80 -5.16
CA ALA A 37 12.27 -18.10 -5.75
C ALA A 37 12.72 -19.24 -4.80
N ALA A 38 12.10 -20.41 -4.93
CA ALA A 38 12.34 -21.54 -4.01
C ALA A 38 13.79 -22.09 -4.08
N ASP A 39 14.49 -21.83 -5.18
CA ASP A 39 15.86 -22.23 -5.48
C ASP A 39 16.91 -21.16 -5.13
N ASP A 40 16.51 -19.92 -4.85
CA ASP A 40 17.45 -18.83 -4.55
C ASP A 40 17.95 -18.87 -3.09
N GLN A 41 19.06 -19.57 -2.89
CA GLN A 41 19.74 -19.67 -1.60
C GLN A 41 20.21 -18.31 -1.06
N LEU A 42 20.61 -17.37 -1.92
CA LEU A 42 21.09 -16.05 -1.49
C LEU A 42 19.92 -15.24 -0.91
N CYS A 43 18.75 -15.28 -1.53
CA CYS A 43 17.56 -14.61 -1.01
C CYS A 43 17.11 -15.18 0.34
N ARG A 44 17.23 -16.51 0.52
CA ARG A 44 16.93 -17.17 1.80
C ARG A 44 17.88 -16.79 2.93
N LEU A 45 19.12 -16.43 2.63
CA LEU A 45 20.13 -16.01 3.62
C LEU A 45 20.18 -14.50 3.84
N ALA A 46 19.53 -13.69 3.00
CA ALA A 46 19.62 -12.23 3.07
C ALA A 46 19.10 -11.62 4.39
N TRP A 47 18.22 -12.31 5.13
CA TRP A 47 17.83 -11.88 6.48
C TRP A 47 18.98 -11.90 7.49
N LEU A 48 20.07 -12.64 7.21
CA LEU A 48 21.27 -12.64 8.05
C LEU A 48 22.00 -11.30 8.00
N GLN A 49 21.83 -10.49 6.96
CA GLN A 49 22.51 -9.19 6.85
C GLN A 49 22.11 -8.22 7.98
N PRO A 50 20.82 -7.94 8.25
CA PRO A 50 20.45 -7.11 9.40
C PRO A 50 20.85 -7.74 10.74
N VAL A 51 20.84 -9.07 10.86
CA VAL A 51 21.28 -9.78 12.08
C VAL A 51 22.79 -9.63 12.29
N ALA A 52 23.59 -9.75 11.24
CA ALA A 52 25.03 -9.54 11.28
C ALA A 52 25.37 -8.08 11.59
N ALA A 53 24.61 -7.11 11.07
CA ALA A 53 24.76 -5.70 11.42
C ALA A 53 24.51 -5.47 12.93
N LEU A 54 23.43 -6.01 13.48
CA LEU A 54 23.17 -5.95 14.92
C LEU A 54 24.27 -6.63 15.75
N GLY A 55 24.71 -7.82 15.33
CA GLY A 55 25.82 -8.53 15.97
C GLY A 55 27.11 -7.72 15.96
N LEU A 56 27.46 -7.10 14.84
CA LEU A 56 28.63 -6.23 14.72
C LEU A 56 28.55 -5.02 15.65
N PHE A 57 27.36 -4.39 15.76
CA PHE A 57 27.16 -3.29 16.70
C PHE A 57 27.38 -3.75 18.16
N VAL A 58 26.84 -4.91 18.54
CA VAL A 58 27.06 -5.49 19.89
C VAL A 58 28.54 -5.75 20.15
N VAL A 59 29.27 -6.29 19.17
CA VAL A 59 30.72 -6.53 19.29
C VAL A 59 31.49 -5.23 19.49
N ILE A 60 31.16 -4.17 18.74
CA ILE A 60 31.78 -2.84 18.91
C ILE A 60 31.50 -2.29 20.32
N VAL A 61 30.25 -2.36 20.77
CA VAL A 61 29.88 -1.89 22.11
C VAL A 61 30.63 -2.69 23.19
N ALA A 62 30.72 -4.02 23.07
CA ALA A 62 31.46 -4.86 23.99
C ALA A 62 32.98 -4.56 23.99
N PHE A 63 33.55 -4.32 22.80
CA PHE A 63 34.95 -3.93 22.64
C PHE A 63 35.25 -2.59 23.34
N PHE A 64 34.40 -1.58 23.14
CA PHE A 64 34.54 -0.30 23.83
C PHE A 64 34.26 -0.41 25.33
N ALA A 65 33.36 -1.30 25.76
CA ALA A 65 33.11 -1.56 27.17
C ALA A 65 34.34 -2.17 27.85
N TYR A 66 35.07 -3.04 27.15
CA TYR A 66 36.33 -3.62 27.63
C TYR A 66 37.45 -2.58 27.71
N LEU A 67 37.62 -1.73 26.69
CA LEU A 67 38.71 -0.75 26.63
C LEU A 67 38.49 0.51 27.49
N SER A 68 37.30 1.11 27.40
CA SER A 68 36.99 2.41 28.00
C SER A 68 36.11 2.30 29.25
N GLY A 69 35.68 1.09 29.59
CA GLY A 69 34.74 0.81 30.67
C GLY A 69 33.28 0.78 30.19
N PRO A 70 32.43 -0.02 30.87
CA PRO A 70 31.07 -0.31 30.42
C PRO A 70 30.16 0.92 30.43
N ALA A 71 30.40 1.87 31.34
CA ALA A 71 29.59 3.08 31.44
C ALA A 71 29.69 3.97 30.19
N VAL A 72 30.88 4.08 29.58
CA VAL A 72 31.08 4.90 28.38
C VAL A 72 30.44 4.23 27.16
N ALA A 73 30.62 2.91 27.03
CA ALA A 73 30.04 2.14 25.94
C ALA A 73 28.50 2.14 25.95
N LEU A 74 27.90 1.94 27.13
CA LEU A 74 26.44 2.00 27.30
C LEU A 74 25.88 3.38 27.00
N ARG A 75 26.59 4.46 27.37
CA ARG A 75 26.18 5.83 27.01
C ARG A 75 26.22 6.06 25.50
N GLY A 76 27.31 5.68 24.83
CA GLY A 76 27.41 5.77 23.37
C GLY A 76 26.31 4.98 22.66
N ALA A 77 26.04 3.75 23.11
CA ALA A 77 24.96 2.93 22.58
C ALA A 77 23.57 3.55 22.82
N ALA A 78 23.33 4.11 24.02
CA ALA A 78 22.08 4.79 24.35
C ALA A 78 21.86 6.04 23.48
N ILE A 79 22.89 6.88 23.30
CA ILE A 79 22.82 8.06 22.42
C ILE A 79 22.50 7.63 20.98
N THR A 80 23.17 6.57 20.49
CA THR A 80 22.90 6.00 19.16
C THR A 80 21.44 5.58 19.01
N GLY A 81 20.92 4.83 19.99
CA GLY A 81 19.51 4.41 19.99
C GLY A 81 18.54 5.58 19.99
N VAL A 82 18.83 6.63 20.78
CA VAL A 82 18.02 7.85 20.82
C VAL A 82 18.01 8.56 19.47
N ILE A 83 19.17 8.73 18.80
CA ILE A 83 19.23 9.38 17.49
C ILE A 83 18.46 8.57 16.44
N ILE A 84 18.64 7.25 16.39
CA ILE A 84 17.89 6.39 15.46
C ILE A 84 16.39 6.47 15.73
N GLY A 85 15.99 6.48 17.01
CA GLY A 85 14.61 6.66 17.43
C GLY A 85 14.01 7.99 16.96
N LEU A 86 14.75 9.09 17.13
CA LEU A 86 14.33 10.42 16.66
C LEU A 86 14.15 10.47 15.14
N ILE A 87 15.11 9.93 14.37
CA ILE A 87 15.01 9.85 12.90
C ILE A 87 13.76 9.04 12.50
N SER A 88 13.55 7.90 13.15
CA SER A 88 12.39 7.03 12.88
C SER A 88 11.08 7.74 13.23
N MET A 89 11.02 8.47 14.34
CA MET A 89 9.84 9.21 14.78
C MET A 89 9.48 10.33 13.80
N VAL A 90 10.46 11.10 13.34
CA VAL A 90 10.25 12.13 12.31
C VAL A 90 9.77 11.50 11.00
N SER A 91 10.36 10.38 10.58
CA SER A 91 9.94 9.66 9.37
C SER A 91 8.52 9.11 9.48
N LEU A 92 8.14 8.56 10.64
CA LEU A 92 6.78 8.04 10.87
C LEU A 92 5.78 9.20 10.94
N GLY A 93 6.11 10.29 11.63
CA GLY A 93 5.27 11.48 11.71
C GLY A 93 5.04 12.12 10.34
N TRP A 94 6.07 12.20 9.51
CA TRP A 94 5.94 12.69 8.13
C TRP A 94 5.00 11.80 7.31
N ARG A 95 5.17 10.48 7.36
CA ARG A 95 4.30 9.53 6.65
C ARG A 95 2.85 9.56 7.14
N LEU A 96 2.62 9.82 8.43
CA LEU A 96 1.26 9.93 8.98
C LEU A 96 0.55 11.21 8.55
N ASN A 97 1.29 12.33 8.45
CA ASN A 97 0.71 13.62 8.06
C ASN A 97 0.56 13.78 6.54
N PHE A 98 1.50 13.25 5.76
CA PHE A 98 1.56 13.46 4.30
C PHE A 98 1.37 12.16 3.49
N GLY A 99 1.08 11.04 4.14
CA GLY A 99 0.70 9.80 3.45
C GLY A 99 -0.72 9.88 2.88
N PRO A 100 -1.07 9.09 1.84
CA PRO A 100 -2.44 9.05 1.32
C PRO A 100 -3.41 8.63 2.44
N LEU A 101 -4.35 9.51 2.79
CA LEU A 101 -5.00 9.46 4.10
C LEU A 101 -6.26 8.58 4.20
N MET A 102 -6.90 8.09 3.13
CA MET A 102 -8.18 7.36 3.29
C MET A 102 -8.49 6.23 2.30
N ASN A 103 -7.68 6.04 1.26
CA ASN A 103 -7.91 5.03 0.21
C ASN A 103 -7.01 3.80 0.35
N LEU A 104 -6.20 3.73 1.42
CA LEU A 104 -5.31 2.61 1.67
C LEU A 104 -6.04 1.53 2.48
N PRO A 105 -6.22 0.32 1.93
CA PRO A 105 -6.97 -0.77 2.56
C PRO A 105 -6.32 -1.32 3.84
N TYR A 106 -5.16 -0.80 4.22
CA TYR A 106 -4.26 -1.33 5.25
C TYR A 106 -4.40 -0.64 6.61
N GLN A 107 -5.37 0.28 6.78
CA GLN A 107 -5.64 0.94 8.05
C GLN A 107 -6.67 0.13 8.86
N PRO A 108 -6.28 -0.59 9.93
CA PRO A 108 -7.20 -1.46 10.66
C PRO A 108 -8.26 -0.71 11.47
N LEU A 109 -8.07 0.59 11.70
CA LEU A 109 -8.98 1.45 12.46
C LEU A 109 -9.88 2.32 11.57
N ALA A 110 -9.55 2.43 10.28
CA ALA A 110 -10.51 2.96 9.32
C ALA A 110 -11.52 1.83 9.03
N GLY A 111 -12.81 2.16 8.90
CA GLY A 111 -13.79 1.21 8.38
C GLY A 111 -13.42 0.76 6.96
N VAL A 112 -14.31 0.05 6.26
CA VAL A 112 -14.05 -0.37 4.87
C VAL A 112 -13.87 0.87 3.97
N PRO A 113 -12.64 1.20 3.53
CA PRO A 113 -12.41 2.39 2.74
C PRO A 113 -12.82 2.17 1.29
N ALA A 114 -13.24 3.25 0.62
CA ALA A 114 -13.42 3.22 -0.83
C ALA A 114 -12.05 3.02 -1.50
N ALA A 115 -11.99 2.14 -2.50
CA ALA A 115 -10.76 1.86 -3.20
C ALA A 115 -10.32 3.04 -4.08
N THR A 116 -9.02 3.15 -4.35
CA THR A 116 -8.46 4.11 -5.32
C THR A 116 -9.06 3.98 -6.71
N GLU A 117 -9.40 2.75 -7.10
CA GLU A 117 -9.97 2.42 -8.40
C GLU A 117 -11.37 3.01 -8.60
N LEU A 118 -12.11 3.30 -7.52
CA LEU A 118 -13.40 3.97 -7.61
C LEU A 118 -13.29 5.37 -8.22
N GLN A 119 -12.24 6.13 -7.87
CA GLN A 119 -11.98 7.44 -8.49
C GLN A 119 -11.62 7.30 -9.97
N SER A 120 -10.94 6.22 -10.33
CA SER A 120 -10.59 5.93 -11.73
C SER A 120 -11.82 5.55 -12.54
N LEU A 121 -12.75 4.78 -11.96
CA LEU A 121 -14.05 4.49 -12.54
C LEU A 121 -14.85 5.77 -12.78
N ALA A 122 -14.96 6.64 -11.77
CA ALA A 122 -15.68 7.90 -11.88
C ALA A 122 -15.05 8.83 -12.95
N ALA A 123 -13.72 8.94 -12.98
CA ALA A 123 -13.01 9.70 -14.00
C ALA A 123 -13.21 9.13 -15.41
N THR A 124 -13.24 7.81 -15.55
CA THR A 124 -13.50 7.13 -16.84
C THR A 124 -14.92 7.44 -17.33
N LEU A 125 -15.92 7.34 -16.46
CA LEU A 125 -17.31 7.68 -16.79
C LEU A 125 -17.47 9.16 -17.17
N SER A 126 -16.86 10.07 -16.42
CA SER A 126 -16.89 11.51 -16.70
C SER A 126 -16.23 11.84 -18.04
N ASN A 127 -15.08 11.24 -18.34
CA ASN A 127 -14.39 11.43 -19.61
C ASN A 127 -15.21 10.87 -20.79
N GLU A 128 -15.79 9.69 -20.65
CA GLU A 128 -16.67 9.11 -21.66
C GLU A 128 -17.96 9.92 -21.85
N SER A 129 -18.50 10.48 -20.78
CA SER A 129 -19.63 11.42 -20.83
C SER A 129 -19.27 12.62 -21.69
N LEU A 130 -18.16 13.29 -21.36
CA LEU A 130 -17.70 14.48 -22.08
C LEU A 130 -17.50 14.20 -23.58
N ILE A 131 -16.92 13.04 -23.92
CA ILE A 131 -16.68 12.64 -25.32
C ILE A 131 -17.99 12.38 -26.08
N ARG A 132 -19.00 11.79 -25.43
CA ARG A 132 -20.22 11.32 -26.11
C ARG A 132 -21.35 12.34 -26.12
N THR A 133 -21.55 13.04 -25.01
CA THR A 133 -22.67 13.96 -24.80
C THR A 133 -22.24 15.42 -24.81
N GLY A 134 -20.93 15.70 -24.68
CA GLY A 134 -20.39 17.05 -24.56
C GLY A 134 -20.49 17.62 -23.14
N ASP A 135 -20.98 16.83 -22.18
CA ASP A 135 -21.18 17.18 -20.78
C ASP A 135 -20.64 16.04 -19.90
N ASP A 136 -20.03 16.34 -18.76
CA ASP A 136 -19.34 15.35 -17.92
C ASP A 136 -20.26 14.50 -17.04
N GLU A 137 -21.57 14.81 -16.99
CA GLU A 137 -22.55 14.17 -16.09
C GLU A 137 -23.81 13.63 -16.81
N MET A 138 -23.90 13.76 -18.15
CA MET A 138 -25.08 13.34 -18.94
C MET A 138 -25.02 11.92 -19.55
N LEU A 139 -24.00 11.13 -19.25
CA LEU A 139 -23.92 9.75 -19.76
C LEU A 139 -25.02 8.86 -19.17
N ASP A 140 -25.65 8.03 -20.00
CA ASP A 140 -26.61 7.03 -19.56
C ASP A 140 -25.87 5.84 -18.91
N VAL A 141 -26.01 5.71 -17.58
CA VAL A 141 -25.34 4.67 -16.77
C VAL A 141 -26.38 3.74 -16.15
N ALA A 142 -26.25 2.44 -16.42
CA ALA A 142 -27.03 1.40 -15.75
C ALA A 142 -26.18 0.62 -14.74
N VAL A 143 -26.66 0.43 -13.52
CA VAL A 143 -26.06 -0.49 -12.53
C VAL A 143 -26.95 -1.71 -12.37
N VAL A 144 -26.35 -2.89 -12.49
CA VAL A 144 -27.02 -4.18 -12.31
C VAL A 144 -26.77 -4.70 -10.90
N GLY A 145 -27.85 -5.07 -10.21
CA GLY A 145 -27.78 -5.68 -8.88
C GLY A 145 -27.82 -4.67 -7.72
N PRO A 146 -27.40 -5.09 -6.51
CA PRO A 146 -27.43 -4.23 -5.33
C PRO A 146 -26.42 -3.09 -5.46
N LEU A 147 -26.88 -1.85 -5.29
CA LEU A 147 -26.04 -0.66 -5.39
C LEU A 147 -25.20 -0.48 -4.11
N HIS A 148 -23.88 -0.53 -4.26
CA HIS A 148 -22.95 -0.30 -3.16
C HIS A 148 -22.95 1.18 -2.72
N PRO A 149 -22.91 1.52 -1.42
CA PRO A 149 -22.99 2.91 -0.95
C PRO A 149 -21.94 3.84 -1.54
N SER A 150 -20.68 3.40 -1.65
CA SER A 150 -19.60 4.20 -2.26
C SER A 150 -19.86 4.45 -3.74
N LEU A 151 -20.41 3.48 -4.47
CA LEU A 151 -20.76 3.63 -5.88
C LEU A 151 -21.97 4.56 -6.05
N ALA A 152 -22.97 4.45 -5.18
CA ALA A 152 -24.13 5.35 -5.15
C ALA A 152 -23.72 6.81 -4.96
N TRP A 153 -22.74 7.06 -4.09
CA TRP A 153 -22.23 8.39 -3.83
C TRP A 153 -21.54 9.00 -5.06
N GLU A 154 -20.69 8.23 -5.76
CA GLU A 154 -20.04 8.70 -6.98
C GLU A 154 -21.04 8.92 -8.12
N LEU A 155 -22.00 8.00 -8.29
CA LEU A 155 -23.01 8.09 -9.35
C LEU A 155 -24.06 9.18 -9.12
N ARG A 156 -24.12 9.78 -7.91
CA ARG A 156 -25.04 10.88 -7.57
C ARG A 156 -24.96 12.07 -8.53
N ARG A 157 -23.79 12.29 -9.16
CA ARG A 157 -23.57 13.39 -10.09
C ARG A 157 -24.19 13.15 -11.47
N PHE A 158 -24.38 11.90 -11.87
CA PHE A 158 -24.92 11.59 -13.19
C PHE A 158 -26.43 11.76 -13.20
N ALA A 159 -26.93 12.53 -14.18
CA ALA A 159 -28.36 12.81 -14.31
C ALA A 159 -29.16 11.57 -14.74
N ASN A 160 -28.55 10.72 -15.58
CA ASN A 160 -29.21 9.57 -16.21
C ASN A 160 -28.70 8.25 -15.61
N PHE A 161 -29.04 8.01 -14.35
CA PHE A 161 -28.70 6.79 -13.62
C PHE A 161 -29.91 5.86 -13.48
N LEU A 162 -29.73 4.58 -13.85
CA LEU A 162 -30.73 3.53 -13.71
C LEU A 162 -30.18 2.34 -12.92
N GLN A 163 -30.85 1.94 -11.85
CA GLN A 163 -30.57 0.68 -11.16
C GLN A 163 -31.54 -0.40 -11.65
N VAL A 164 -30.99 -1.52 -12.10
CA VAL A 164 -31.77 -2.67 -12.59
C VAL A 164 -31.31 -3.96 -11.93
N THR A 165 -32.16 -4.98 -11.93
CA THR A 165 -31.85 -6.28 -11.34
C THR A 165 -31.26 -7.28 -12.33
N SER A 166 -31.37 -7.00 -13.64
CA SER A 166 -30.87 -7.88 -14.70
C SER A 166 -30.32 -7.08 -15.88
N VAL A 167 -29.45 -7.70 -16.68
CA VAL A 167 -28.88 -7.10 -17.90
C VAL A 167 -29.86 -7.09 -19.09
N GLN A 168 -30.97 -7.81 -19.00
CA GLN A 168 -31.91 -7.91 -20.12
C GLN A 168 -32.52 -6.54 -20.44
N GLY A 169 -32.39 -6.10 -21.70
CA GLY A 169 -32.92 -4.82 -22.18
C GLY A 169 -31.99 -3.62 -22.01
N LEU A 170 -30.73 -3.81 -21.60
CA LEU A 170 -29.73 -2.74 -21.47
C LEU A 170 -28.94 -2.46 -22.75
N ASP A 171 -29.27 -3.09 -23.88
CA ASP A 171 -28.50 -3.03 -25.14
C ASP A 171 -28.35 -1.61 -25.72
N GLY A 172 -29.11 -0.63 -25.20
CA GLY A 172 -29.05 0.79 -25.57
C GLY A 172 -28.13 1.65 -24.70
N ASN A 173 -27.77 1.22 -23.49
CA ASN A 173 -27.06 2.06 -22.53
C ASN A 173 -25.60 2.29 -22.94
N SER A 174 -25.09 3.49 -22.65
CA SER A 174 -23.71 3.84 -23.01
C SER A 174 -22.70 3.20 -22.06
N ALA A 175 -23.06 3.11 -20.77
CA ALA A 175 -22.27 2.46 -19.73
C ALA A 175 -23.14 1.52 -18.89
N ILE A 176 -22.64 0.32 -18.62
CA ILE A 176 -23.29 -0.68 -17.76
C ILE A 176 -22.28 -1.10 -16.69
N ILE A 177 -22.69 -1.15 -15.43
CA ILE A 177 -21.85 -1.57 -14.31
C ILE A 177 -22.44 -2.86 -13.73
N THR A 178 -21.65 -3.93 -13.69
CA THR A 178 -22.07 -5.23 -13.16
C THR A 178 -21.15 -5.69 -12.02
N PRO A 179 -21.62 -6.55 -11.11
CA PRO A 179 -20.74 -7.22 -10.14
C PRO A 179 -19.71 -8.09 -10.87
N ALA A 180 -18.46 -8.11 -10.40
CA ALA A 180 -17.39 -8.88 -11.05
C ALA A 180 -17.46 -10.41 -10.78
N GLY A 181 -18.30 -10.85 -9.84
CA GLY A 181 -18.45 -12.25 -9.46
C GLY A 181 -19.42 -13.05 -10.34
N ASP A 182 -20.23 -12.38 -11.15
CA ASP A 182 -21.28 -13.01 -11.95
C ASP A 182 -20.82 -13.16 -13.41
N SER A 183 -20.41 -14.38 -13.78
CA SER A 183 -19.93 -14.73 -15.12
C SER A 183 -21.02 -14.73 -16.20
N GLU A 184 -22.28 -14.48 -15.83
CA GLU A 184 -23.43 -14.50 -16.73
C GLU A 184 -23.58 -13.23 -17.57
N PHE A 185 -22.88 -12.15 -17.23
CA PHE A 185 -22.98 -10.85 -17.91
C PHE A 185 -22.01 -10.71 -19.09
N ASN A 186 -22.04 -11.66 -20.04
CA ASN A 186 -21.33 -11.49 -21.29
C ASN A 186 -22.15 -10.61 -22.25
N LEU A 187 -21.93 -9.29 -22.19
CA LEU A 187 -22.58 -8.28 -23.02
C LEU A 187 -22.18 -8.32 -24.52
N GLY A 188 -21.47 -9.38 -24.94
CA GLY A 188 -21.05 -9.59 -26.33
C GLY A 188 -19.94 -8.64 -26.77
N THR A 189 -19.62 -8.66 -28.08
CA THR A 189 -18.48 -7.91 -28.65
C THR A 189 -18.72 -6.40 -28.78
N ALA A 190 -19.89 -5.89 -28.37
CA ALA A 190 -20.23 -4.47 -28.48
C ALA A 190 -19.75 -3.65 -27.26
N TYR A 191 -19.31 -4.30 -26.20
CA TYR A 191 -18.90 -3.66 -24.95
C TYR A 191 -17.46 -4.03 -24.57
N LEU A 192 -16.73 -3.05 -24.03
CA LEU A 192 -15.42 -3.25 -23.41
C LEU A 192 -15.58 -3.21 -21.90
N GLY A 193 -15.22 -4.31 -21.23
CA GLY A 193 -15.27 -4.44 -19.78
C GLY A 193 -13.92 -4.11 -19.14
N GLN A 194 -13.93 -3.30 -18.09
CA GLN A 194 -12.79 -3.08 -17.21
C GLN A 194 -13.21 -3.29 -15.74
N ASP A 195 -12.40 -4.00 -14.97
CA ASP A 195 -12.62 -4.24 -13.56
C ASP A 195 -12.14 -3.07 -12.69
N PHE A 196 -12.95 -2.73 -11.68
CA PHE A 196 -12.65 -1.72 -10.69
C PHE A 196 -13.04 -2.22 -9.30
N ALA A 197 -12.14 -2.09 -8.33
CA ALA A 197 -12.46 -2.26 -6.92
C ALA A 197 -13.30 -1.08 -6.42
N LEU A 198 -14.40 -1.39 -5.72
CA LEU A 198 -15.26 -0.39 -5.06
C LEU A 198 -14.75 -0.08 -3.66
N ASP A 199 -14.46 -1.14 -2.93
CA ASP A 199 -13.84 -1.10 -1.63
C ASP A 199 -12.64 -2.04 -1.60
N ALA A 200 -11.77 -1.80 -0.64
CA ALA A 200 -10.62 -2.65 -0.42
C ALA A 200 -10.35 -2.68 1.07
N TYR A 201 -10.29 -3.88 1.65
CA TYR A 201 -9.92 -4.07 3.04
C TYR A 201 -8.86 -5.17 3.15
N TRP A 202 -8.02 -5.01 4.16
CA TRP A 202 -6.95 -5.96 4.43
C TRP A 202 -7.20 -6.74 5.71
N GLN A 203 -7.05 -8.07 5.65
CA GLN A 203 -7.00 -8.92 6.83
C GLN A 203 -5.60 -9.55 6.93
N PRO A 204 -4.77 -9.18 7.92
CA PRO A 204 -3.42 -9.72 8.06
C PRO A 204 -3.37 -11.17 8.59
N ALA A 205 -4.51 -11.87 8.64
CA ALA A 205 -4.59 -13.23 9.16
C ALA A 205 -3.92 -14.22 8.20
N GLY A 206 -3.05 -15.10 8.73
CA GLY A 206 -2.42 -16.17 7.96
C GLY A 206 -1.21 -15.76 7.11
N LEU A 207 -0.69 -14.53 7.25
CA LEU A 207 0.51 -14.11 6.53
C LEU A 207 1.77 -14.82 7.04
N PRO A 208 2.67 -15.29 6.16
CA PRO A 208 3.97 -15.80 6.59
C PRO A 208 4.81 -14.68 7.23
N PRO A 209 5.74 -15.00 8.14
CA PRO A 209 6.46 -13.99 8.95
C PRO A 209 7.15 -12.89 8.13
N LYS A 210 7.71 -13.22 6.95
CA LYS A 210 8.32 -12.26 6.04
C LYS A 210 7.30 -11.24 5.51
N GLU A 211 6.16 -11.72 5.03
CA GLU A 211 5.08 -10.85 4.51
C GLU A 211 4.44 -10.03 5.63
N MET A 212 4.37 -10.57 6.85
CA MET A 212 3.93 -9.81 8.02
C MET A 212 4.89 -8.66 8.33
N LEU A 213 6.21 -8.90 8.29
CA LEU A 213 7.20 -7.84 8.51
C LEU A 213 7.20 -6.80 7.36
N LYS A 214 7.05 -7.28 6.12
CA LYS A 214 6.87 -6.42 4.93
C LYS A 214 5.65 -5.52 5.10
N TRP A 215 4.52 -6.09 5.54
CA TRP A 215 3.31 -5.34 5.81
C TRP A 215 3.51 -4.34 6.96
N LEU A 216 4.22 -4.70 8.03
CA LEU A 216 4.46 -3.79 9.14
C LEU A 216 5.26 -2.54 8.72
N ILE A 217 6.28 -2.72 7.87
CA ILE A 217 7.22 -1.66 7.47
C ILE A 217 6.70 -0.85 6.27
N TYR A 218 6.14 -1.53 5.28
CA TYR A 218 5.74 -0.93 4.01
C TYR A 218 4.24 -0.82 3.81
N ARG A 219 3.43 -1.44 4.66
CA ARG A 219 1.97 -1.59 4.44
C ARG A 219 1.66 -2.21 3.07
N ARG A 220 2.53 -3.11 2.61
CA ARG A 220 2.39 -3.88 1.36
C ARG A 220 2.47 -5.37 1.68
N ALA A 221 1.73 -6.18 0.95
CA ALA A 221 1.78 -7.63 1.05
C ALA A 221 1.53 -8.25 -0.33
N ALA A 222 2.01 -9.48 -0.53
CA ALA A 222 1.92 -10.17 -1.81
C ALA A 222 0.48 -10.52 -2.23
N THR A 223 -0.44 -10.73 -1.29
CA THR A 223 -1.85 -10.97 -1.62
C THR A 223 -2.54 -9.65 -2.03
N PRO A 224 -3.47 -9.65 -2.98
CA PRO A 224 -4.30 -8.47 -3.23
C PRO A 224 -5.27 -8.24 -2.05
N PRO A 225 -5.63 -6.97 -1.75
CA PRO A 225 -6.65 -6.69 -0.75
C PRO A 225 -7.99 -7.31 -1.16
N ALA A 226 -8.75 -7.80 -0.18
CA ALA A 226 -10.11 -8.29 -0.42
C ALA A 226 -11.06 -7.10 -0.60
N GLY A 227 -12.13 -7.27 -1.37
CA GLY A 227 -13.10 -6.22 -1.60
C GLY A 227 -14.12 -6.56 -2.68
N ASN A 228 -15.19 -5.79 -2.70
CA ASN A 228 -16.21 -5.77 -3.74
C ASN A 228 -15.62 -5.15 -5.01
N ARG A 229 -15.78 -5.86 -6.13
CA ARG A 229 -15.31 -5.41 -7.45
C ARG A 229 -16.50 -5.35 -8.40
N VAL A 230 -16.47 -4.37 -9.28
CA VAL A 230 -17.43 -4.20 -10.37
C VAL A 230 -16.71 -4.19 -11.70
N ILE A 231 -17.43 -4.50 -12.76
CA ILE A 231 -16.97 -4.36 -14.13
C ILE A 231 -17.76 -3.22 -14.75
N LEU A 232 -17.05 -2.20 -15.24
CA LEU A 232 -17.61 -1.16 -16.08
C LEU A 232 -17.53 -1.62 -17.53
N TRP A 233 -18.67 -1.72 -18.17
CA TRP A 233 -18.84 -2.05 -19.57
C TRP A 233 -19.18 -0.78 -20.35
N LEU A 234 -18.27 -0.37 -21.22
CA LEU A 234 -18.48 0.77 -22.10
C LEU A 234 -18.86 0.28 -23.50
N ARG A 235 -19.93 0.84 -24.04
CA ARG A 235 -20.36 0.51 -25.41
C ARG A 235 -19.34 1.05 -26.40
N MET A 236 -18.73 0.21 -27.23
CA MET A 236 -17.88 0.68 -28.32
C MET A 236 -18.74 1.46 -29.31
N GLY A 237 -18.39 2.72 -29.54
CA GLY A 237 -19.07 3.55 -30.53
C GLY A 237 -18.97 2.89 -31.90
N GLY A 238 -20.11 2.66 -32.54
CA GLY A 238 -20.12 2.28 -33.94
C GLY A 238 -19.40 3.36 -34.74
N ASN A 239 -18.37 2.94 -35.47
CA ASN A 239 -17.53 3.77 -36.32
C ASN A 239 -18.37 4.85 -37.03
N ARG A 240 -18.10 6.13 -36.76
CA ARG A 240 -18.56 7.21 -37.64
C ARG A 240 -17.68 7.13 -38.89
N GLY A 241 -18.17 6.37 -39.88
CA GLY A 241 -17.74 6.52 -41.28
C GLY A 241 -18.17 7.86 -41.84
#